data_AF-A0A418ZXK0-F1
#
_entry.id   AF-A0A418ZXK0-F1
#
_cell.length_a   1.000
_cell.length_b   1.000
_cell.length_c   1.000
_cell.angle_alpha   90.00
_cell.angle_beta   90.00
_cell.angle_gamma   90.00
#
_symmetry.space_group_name_H-M   'P 1'
#
loop_
_entity.id
_entity.type
_entity.pdbx_description
1 polymer ?
#
loop_
_entity_poly.entity_id
_entity_poly.type
_entity_poly.pdbx_seq_one_letter_code
_entity_poly.pdbx_strand_id
1 'polypeptide(L)'
;DFDISDLAAADYEALAPTTWPQNARQRGGRFFGEGRFHTPDGRARMIAVSVRAPDGVPFRLNTGRIRDQWHTMTRTGLSPRLSAHLAEPYLQIHPADAADLGLGAADLARVRGQGAQAVLRVMISGDVRRGHPFAPIHFTGLTAPSGRIGAVVGGLCDPVSGQPAGKSAPVAVTRYAAAWHGFLVSRVRPRPDCAYWAQARLADGWQVEMADEAAIPDWPAALERMLGLGPPTAWMRDPARGTERLAIIRDGRLEAALFVGPGPVPLSRGHLGASLGREAPGVLSGRAPRDRPDPGPVVCACLSVGRRSIEEAAASGADTVERIAAALGAGGNCGSCRPEIASLLAGMRDRAIAAQ
;
A
#
# COMPACT_ATOMS: atom_id res chain seq x y z
N ASP A 1 9.25 -27.17 26.97
CA ASP A 1 9.98 -27.08 25.71
C ASP A 1 9.02 -27.24 24.54
N PHE A 2 9.29 -26.61 23.40
CA PHE A 2 8.56 -26.79 22.15
C PHE A 2 9.22 -27.93 21.37
N ASP A 3 8.65 -29.13 21.42
CA ASP A 3 9.27 -30.36 20.93
C ASP A 3 8.40 -31.09 19.91
N ILE A 4 8.29 -30.57 18.68
CA ILE A 4 7.48 -31.17 17.62
C ILE A 4 8.09 -32.44 17.00
N SER A 5 9.10 -33.06 17.62
CA SER A 5 9.78 -34.23 17.04
C SER A 5 8.84 -35.41 16.79
N ASP A 6 7.85 -35.61 17.66
CA ASP A 6 6.81 -36.64 17.51
C ASP A 6 5.86 -36.39 16.31
N LEU A 7 5.91 -35.20 15.69
CA LEU A 7 5.16 -34.87 14.47
C LEU A 7 5.99 -35.02 13.19
N ALA A 8 7.28 -35.32 13.29
CA ALA A 8 8.18 -35.36 12.12
C ALA A 8 7.82 -36.44 11.09
N ALA A 9 7.16 -37.52 11.53
CA ALA A 9 6.70 -38.63 10.68
C ALA A 9 5.18 -38.64 10.47
N ALA A 10 4.47 -37.61 10.95
CA ALA A 10 3.02 -37.57 10.81
C ALA A 10 2.63 -37.27 9.37
N ASP A 11 1.61 -37.97 8.87
CA ASP A 11 0.96 -37.60 7.62
C ASP A 11 0.28 -36.24 7.80
N TYR A 12 0.78 -35.24 7.09
CA TYR A 12 0.31 -33.86 7.18
C TYR A 12 -1.18 -33.73 6.85
N GLU A 13 -1.68 -34.52 5.88
CA GLU A 13 -3.08 -34.47 5.45
C GLU A 13 -4.02 -35.12 6.47
N ALA A 14 -3.52 -36.07 7.25
CA ALA A 14 -4.26 -36.74 8.32
C ALA A 14 -4.09 -36.08 9.70
N LEU A 15 -3.33 -34.98 9.79
CA LEU A 15 -2.99 -34.36 11.07
C LEU A 15 -4.21 -33.70 11.71
N ALA A 16 -4.71 -34.28 12.80
CA ALA A 16 -5.75 -33.64 13.60
C ALA A 16 -5.20 -32.37 14.29
N PRO A 17 -6.00 -31.29 14.43
CA PRO A 17 -5.63 -30.15 15.26
C PRO A 17 -5.30 -30.59 16.68
N THR A 18 -4.07 -30.32 17.13
CA THR A 18 -3.58 -30.71 18.45
C THR A 18 -3.01 -29.51 19.19
N THR A 19 -3.12 -29.53 20.52
CA THR A 19 -2.56 -28.51 21.39
C THR A 19 -1.20 -28.96 21.92
N TRP A 20 -0.25 -28.01 21.97
CA TRP A 20 1.04 -28.21 22.62
C TRP A 20 0.90 -28.26 24.15
N PRO A 21 1.72 -29.07 24.87
CA PRO A 21 2.77 -29.95 24.34
C PRO A 21 2.26 -31.30 23.83
N GLN A 22 2.93 -31.89 22.84
CA GLN A 22 2.67 -33.24 22.36
C GLN A 22 3.94 -34.07 22.43
N ASN A 23 4.07 -34.90 23.46
CA ASN A 23 5.14 -35.88 23.59
C ASN A 23 4.69 -37.13 24.37
N ALA A 24 5.56 -38.12 24.50
CA ALA A 24 5.28 -39.35 25.25
C ALA A 24 4.79 -39.13 26.71
N ARG A 25 5.10 -37.98 27.32
CA ARG A 25 4.76 -37.67 28.73
C ARG A 25 3.53 -36.77 28.88
N GLN A 26 3.19 -35.98 27.87
CA GLN A 26 2.07 -35.04 27.93
C GLN A 26 1.46 -34.82 26.54
N ARG A 27 0.12 -34.91 26.46
CA ARG A 27 -0.66 -34.63 25.27
C ARG A 27 -1.66 -33.50 25.55
N GLY A 28 -1.33 -32.29 25.12
CA GLY A 28 -2.14 -31.09 25.32
C GLY A 28 -2.17 -30.59 26.77
N GLY A 29 -3.28 -29.95 27.12
CA GLY A 29 -3.50 -29.29 28.41
C GLY A 29 -3.15 -27.80 28.39
N ARG A 30 -3.51 -27.09 29.46
CA ARG A 30 -3.19 -25.67 29.61
C ARG A 30 -1.75 -25.52 30.06
N PHE A 31 -0.90 -24.93 29.22
CA PHE A 31 0.47 -24.61 29.58
C PHE A 31 0.51 -23.75 30.86
N PHE A 32 1.38 -24.12 31.81
CA PHE A 32 1.46 -23.53 33.16
C PHE A 32 0.18 -23.62 34.01
N GLY A 33 -0.80 -24.46 33.65
CA GLY A 33 -2.07 -24.60 34.38
C GLY A 33 -1.93 -25.04 35.84
N GLU A 34 -0.85 -25.76 36.16
CA GLU A 34 -0.52 -26.23 37.51
C GLU A 34 0.44 -25.29 38.27
N GLY A 35 0.74 -24.10 37.71
CA GLY A 35 1.60 -23.12 38.36
C GLY A 35 3.09 -23.48 38.40
N ARG A 36 3.53 -24.45 37.59
CA ARG A 36 4.94 -24.87 37.46
C ARG A 36 5.60 -24.20 36.27
N PHE A 37 6.40 -23.17 36.53
CA PHE A 37 7.12 -22.38 35.53
C PHE A 37 8.53 -22.90 35.31
N HIS A 38 9.14 -22.55 34.17
CA HIS A 38 10.53 -22.88 33.86
C HIS A 38 11.51 -21.94 34.57
N THR A 39 11.42 -21.91 35.90
CA THR A 39 12.28 -21.17 36.82
C THR A 39 12.86 -22.16 37.84
N PRO A 40 14.03 -21.89 38.46
CA PRO A 40 14.65 -22.82 39.40
C PRO A 40 13.75 -23.25 40.58
N ASP A 41 12.82 -22.40 41.00
CA ASP A 41 11.87 -22.64 42.10
C ASP A 41 10.45 -23.01 41.61
N GLY A 42 10.26 -23.12 40.29
CA GLY A 42 8.97 -23.41 39.67
C GLY A 42 7.94 -22.29 39.73
N ARG A 43 8.26 -21.10 40.26
CA ARG A 43 7.31 -19.98 40.42
C ARG A 43 7.42 -18.95 39.28
N ALA A 44 6.31 -18.30 38.95
CA ALA A 44 6.31 -17.16 38.02
C ALA A 44 7.13 -15.99 38.59
N ARG A 45 7.85 -15.29 37.73
CA ARG A 45 8.62 -14.08 38.08
C ARG A 45 7.89 -12.84 37.61
N MET A 46 7.43 -12.02 38.55
CA MET A 46 6.88 -10.69 38.24
C MET A 46 8.03 -9.70 38.07
N ILE A 47 8.02 -8.96 36.97
CA ILE A 47 9.05 -7.96 36.65
C ILE A 47 8.37 -6.59 36.64
N ALA A 48 8.84 -5.70 37.52
CA ALA A 48 8.40 -4.30 37.51
C ALA A 48 9.07 -3.56 36.33
N VAL A 49 8.29 -2.84 35.54
CA VAL A 49 8.78 -2.03 34.42
C VAL A 49 8.41 -0.57 34.60
N SER A 50 9.31 0.33 34.23
CA SER A 50 9.09 1.78 34.23
C SER A 50 8.78 2.28 32.83
N VAL A 51 7.76 3.12 32.70
CA VAL A 51 7.40 3.75 31.41
C VAL A 51 8.27 4.98 31.17
N ARG A 52 8.82 5.11 29.95
CA ARG A 52 9.51 6.31 29.51
C ARG A 52 8.54 7.25 28.79
N ALA A 53 8.48 8.51 29.23
CA ALA A 53 7.64 9.52 28.60
C ALA A 53 8.15 9.91 27.19
N PRO A 54 7.27 10.37 26.28
CA PRO A 54 7.67 10.88 24.98
C PRO A 54 8.56 12.13 25.05
N ASP A 55 9.44 12.29 24.06
CA ASP A 55 10.49 13.31 23.93
C ASP A 55 10.02 14.61 23.23
N GLY A 56 8.73 14.95 23.33
CA GLY A 56 8.17 16.24 22.86
C GLY A 56 8.04 16.41 21.34
N VAL A 57 8.49 15.45 20.53
CA VAL A 57 8.28 15.44 19.07
C VAL A 57 6.80 15.21 18.76
N PRO A 58 6.16 16.03 17.89
CA PRO A 58 4.71 16.02 17.72
C PRO A 58 4.18 14.73 17.06
N PHE A 59 5.00 14.04 16.25
CA PHE A 59 4.58 12.83 15.57
C PHE A 59 5.30 11.57 16.07
N ARG A 60 4.50 10.54 16.35
CA ARG A 60 4.91 9.18 16.67
C ARG A 60 4.51 8.24 15.54
N LEU A 61 5.46 7.94 14.67
CA LEU A 61 5.24 7.05 13.54
C LEU A 61 5.05 5.61 14.02
N ASN A 62 3.88 5.07 13.72
CA ASN A 62 3.65 3.64 13.72
C ASN A 62 4.00 3.06 12.34
N THR A 63 4.56 1.85 12.33
CA THR A 63 4.83 1.13 11.09
C THR A 63 4.07 -0.18 11.09
N GLY A 64 3.71 -0.69 9.92
CA GLY A 64 3.03 -1.97 9.87
C GLY A 64 3.03 -2.61 8.51
N ARG A 65 2.08 -3.53 8.33
CA ARG A 65 1.97 -4.32 7.12
C ARG A 65 0.72 -3.94 6.36
N ILE A 66 0.77 -4.05 5.04
CA ILE A 66 -0.41 -4.08 4.19
C ILE A 66 -0.82 -5.53 4.00
N ARG A 67 -2.13 -5.75 3.95
CA ARG A 67 -2.77 -7.06 3.82
C ARG A 67 -2.22 -7.87 2.65
N ASP A 68 -2.02 -7.22 1.50
CA ASP A 68 -1.76 -7.91 0.23
C ASP A 68 -0.27 -8.12 -0.06
N GLN A 69 0.64 -7.77 0.86
CA GLN A 69 2.07 -7.90 0.64
C GLN A 69 2.78 -8.60 1.80
N TRP A 70 3.79 -9.41 1.47
CA TRP A 70 4.60 -10.15 2.42
C TRP A 70 6.00 -9.55 2.49
N HIS A 71 6.37 -9.02 3.67
CA HIS A 71 7.66 -8.37 3.93
C HIS A 71 8.14 -7.49 2.77
N THR A 72 9.33 -7.72 2.22
CA THR A 72 9.98 -6.88 1.21
C THR A 72 9.42 -7.06 -0.20
N MET A 73 8.25 -7.69 -0.34
CA MET A 73 7.58 -7.96 -1.62
C MET A 73 8.38 -8.81 -2.60
N THR A 74 9.39 -9.56 -2.15
CA THR A 74 10.27 -10.36 -3.03
C THR A 74 9.50 -11.39 -3.85
N ARG A 75 8.35 -11.88 -3.35
CA ARG A 75 7.41 -12.73 -4.08
C ARG A 75 6.10 -12.01 -4.41
N THR A 76 5.47 -11.38 -3.42
CA THR A 76 4.14 -10.78 -3.59
C THR A 76 4.15 -9.56 -4.51
N GLY A 77 5.28 -8.84 -4.64
CA GLY A 77 5.43 -7.72 -5.56
C GLY A 77 5.57 -8.14 -7.04
N LEU A 78 5.79 -9.42 -7.30
CA LEU A 78 5.77 -9.97 -8.66
C LEU A 78 4.34 -10.31 -9.13
N SER A 79 3.36 -10.33 -8.23
CA SER A 79 1.97 -10.65 -8.55
C SER A 79 1.20 -9.38 -8.95
N PRO A 80 0.75 -9.27 -10.21
CA PRO A 80 -0.06 -8.13 -10.65
C PRO A 80 -1.28 -7.87 -9.77
N ARG A 81 -1.91 -8.97 -9.35
CA ARG A 81 -3.16 -8.95 -8.60
C ARG A 81 -2.98 -8.44 -7.17
N LEU A 82 -1.86 -8.77 -6.53
CA LEU A 82 -1.53 -8.27 -5.19
C LEU A 82 -1.02 -6.82 -5.21
N SER A 83 -0.47 -6.38 -6.34
CA SER A 83 -0.03 -5.00 -6.54
C SER A 83 -1.14 -4.03 -6.95
N ALA A 84 -2.33 -4.53 -7.31
CA ALA A 84 -3.42 -3.72 -7.83
C ALA A 84 -4.14 -2.85 -6.78
N HIS A 85 -4.03 -3.20 -5.49
CA HIS A 85 -4.69 -2.46 -4.40
C HIS A 85 -3.88 -1.22 -3.98
N LEU A 86 -2.64 -1.41 -3.51
CA LEU A 86 -1.77 -0.35 -3.00
C LEU A 86 -0.41 -0.43 -3.69
N ALA A 87 -0.28 0.33 -4.79
CA ALA A 87 0.87 0.28 -5.69
C ALA A 87 2.05 1.16 -5.24
N GLU A 88 1.84 2.08 -4.30
CA GLU A 88 2.85 3.03 -3.83
C GLU A 88 2.86 3.17 -2.29
N PRO A 89 4.00 3.54 -1.68
CA PRO A 89 4.09 3.77 -0.25
C PRO A 89 3.20 4.95 0.18
N TYR A 90 2.52 4.80 1.31
CA TYR A 90 1.63 5.84 1.83
C TYR A 90 1.90 6.16 3.31
N LEU A 91 1.58 7.40 3.69
CA LEU A 91 1.50 7.88 5.04
C LEU A 91 0.03 8.10 5.37
N GLN A 92 -0.54 7.23 6.19
CA GLN A 92 -1.86 7.44 6.74
C GLN A 92 -1.78 8.48 7.87
N ILE A 93 -2.56 9.54 7.76
CA ILE A 93 -2.50 10.70 8.66
C ILE A 93 -3.91 11.16 9.04
N HIS A 94 -4.06 11.60 10.29
CA HIS A 94 -5.33 12.10 10.80
C HIS A 94 -5.75 13.40 10.09
N PRO A 95 -7.04 13.63 9.81
CA PRO A 95 -7.51 14.82 9.09
C PRO A 95 -7.05 16.15 9.70
N ALA A 96 -7.05 16.27 11.03
CA ALA A 96 -6.58 17.48 11.71
C ALA A 96 -5.08 17.73 11.51
N ASP A 97 -4.24 16.68 11.56
CA ASP A 97 -2.80 16.85 11.33
C ASP A 97 -2.50 17.17 9.86
N ALA A 98 -3.26 16.58 8.93
CA ALA A 98 -3.15 16.90 7.52
C ALA A 98 -3.50 18.38 7.27
N ALA A 99 -4.56 18.89 7.90
CA ALA A 99 -4.94 20.29 7.84
C ALA A 99 -3.85 21.21 8.43
N ASP A 100 -3.33 20.90 9.62
CA ASP A 100 -2.25 21.66 10.27
C ASP A 100 -0.98 21.74 9.42
N LEU A 101 -0.68 20.66 8.67
CA LEU A 101 0.47 20.58 7.77
C LEU A 101 0.20 21.09 6.34
N GLY A 102 -1.03 21.52 6.04
CA GLY A 102 -1.43 21.91 4.69
C GLY A 102 -1.30 20.78 3.66
N LEU A 103 -1.55 19.52 4.07
CA LEU A 103 -1.51 18.33 3.23
C LEU A 103 -2.93 17.96 2.78
N GLY A 104 -3.13 17.87 1.47
CA GLY A 104 -4.35 17.38 0.83
C GLY A 104 -4.28 15.88 0.51
N ALA A 105 -5.42 15.34 0.09
CA ALA A 105 -5.50 13.96 -0.37
C ALA A 105 -4.59 13.76 -1.60
N ALA A 106 -3.85 12.67 -1.60
CA ALA A 106 -2.89 12.31 -2.64
C ALA A 106 -1.70 13.27 -2.82
N ASP A 107 -1.47 14.25 -1.93
CA ASP A 107 -0.18 14.94 -1.86
C ASP A 107 0.96 13.98 -1.49
N LEU A 108 2.20 14.44 -1.59
CA LEU A 108 3.35 13.71 -1.08
C LEU A 108 3.82 14.35 0.24
N ALA A 109 4.10 13.51 1.22
CA ALA A 109 4.69 13.92 2.49
C ALA A 109 6.13 13.42 2.59
N ARG A 110 7.02 14.30 3.05
CA ARG A 110 8.39 13.99 3.44
C ARG A 110 8.40 13.70 4.94
N VAL A 111 8.81 12.49 5.31
CA VAL A 111 8.97 12.04 6.68
C VAL A 111 10.46 11.98 7.00
N ARG A 112 10.89 12.64 8.07
CA ARG A 112 12.30 12.68 8.51
C ARG A 112 12.44 12.11 9.91
N GLY A 113 13.49 11.34 10.13
CA GLY A 113 13.84 10.76 11.42
C GLY A 113 15.23 10.15 11.37
N GLN A 114 15.99 10.25 12.47
CA GLN A 114 17.29 9.56 12.62
C GLN A 114 18.30 9.86 11.50
N GLY A 115 18.33 11.10 11.00
CA GLY A 115 19.22 11.51 9.91
C GLY A 115 18.83 10.99 8.52
N ALA A 116 17.72 10.27 8.40
CA ALA A 116 17.18 9.77 7.14
C ALA A 116 15.84 10.44 6.79
N GLN A 117 15.37 10.18 5.57
CA GLN A 117 14.06 10.61 5.11
C GLN A 117 13.38 9.55 4.23
N ALA A 118 12.06 9.62 4.18
CA ALA A 118 11.23 8.91 3.22
C ALA A 118 10.18 9.87 2.62
N VAL A 119 9.71 9.60 1.40
CA VAL A 119 8.62 10.32 0.73
C VAL A 119 7.49 9.33 0.47
N LEU A 120 6.29 9.68 0.91
CA LEU A 120 5.12 8.79 0.86
C LEU A 120 3.87 9.56 0.40
N ARG A 121 2.95 8.84 -0.25
CA ARG A 121 1.63 9.36 -0.61
C ARG A 121 0.78 9.64 0.63
N VAL A 122 0.18 10.81 0.73
CA VAL A 122 -0.72 11.16 1.82
C VAL A 122 -2.04 10.41 1.66
N MET A 123 -2.42 9.68 2.70
CA MET A 123 -3.72 9.04 2.86
C MET A 123 -4.39 9.62 4.12
N ILE A 124 -5.35 10.51 3.93
CA ILE A 124 -6.09 11.09 5.06
C ILE A 124 -7.12 10.06 5.55
N SER A 125 -7.05 9.70 6.83
CA SER A 125 -8.02 8.77 7.44
C SER A 125 -8.18 9.03 8.95
N GLY A 126 -9.41 8.84 9.44
CA GLY A 126 -9.73 8.84 10.88
C GLY A 126 -9.32 7.55 11.60
N ASP A 127 -8.83 6.54 10.89
CA ASP A 127 -8.38 5.25 11.48
C ASP A 127 -7.08 5.39 12.29
N VAL A 128 -6.40 6.53 12.18
CA VAL A 128 -5.19 6.85 12.92
C VAL A 128 -5.43 8.03 13.86
N ARG A 129 -4.85 7.98 15.06
CA ARG A 129 -4.97 9.06 16.05
C ARG A 129 -4.15 10.28 15.62
N ARG A 130 -4.65 11.49 15.93
CA ARG A 130 -3.87 12.73 15.83
C ARG A 130 -2.50 12.58 16.51
N GLY A 131 -1.42 12.98 15.84
CA GLY A 131 -0.03 12.82 16.28
C GLY A 131 0.57 11.43 16.04
N HIS A 132 -0.19 10.46 15.50
CA HIS A 132 0.25 9.06 15.35
C HIS A 132 0.06 8.54 13.92
N PRO A 133 0.83 9.03 12.94
CA PRO A 133 0.71 8.57 11.55
C PRO A 133 1.17 7.11 11.40
N PHE A 134 0.68 6.45 10.35
CA PHE A 134 1.04 5.07 10.01
C PHE A 134 1.67 4.98 8.63
N ALA A 135 2.68 4.12 8.47
CA ALA A 135 3.24 3.79 7.15
C ALA A 135 3.64 2.31 7.02
N PRO A 136 3.49 1.71 5.83
CA PRO A 136 3.79 0.30 5.60
C PRO A 136 5.28 0.04 5.37
N ILE A 137 5.79 -1.09 5.88
CA ILE A 137 7.23 -1.44 5.85
C ILE A 137 7.71 -2.11 4.55
N HIS A 138 6.82 -2.35 3.59
CA HIS A 138 7.06 -3.32 2.53
C HIS A 138 7.93 -2.82 1.37
N PHE A 139 7.94 -1.50 1.13
CA PHE A 139 8.58 -0.91 -0.03
C PHE A 139 10.11 -0.86 0.12
N THR A 140 10.82 -1.16 -0.96
CA THR A 140 12.29 -1.35 -0.97
C THR A 140 12.97 -0.47 -2.01
N GLY A 141 14.30 -0.51 -2.09
CA GLY A 141 15.06 0.16 -3.16
C GLY A 141 14.73 -0.31 -4.57
N LEU A 142 14.08 -1.47 -4.73
CA LEU A 142 13.69 -1.99 -6.05
C LEU A 142 12.27 -1.59 -6.46
N THR A 143 11.44 -1.16 -5.51
CA THR A 143 10.02 -0.86 -5.75
C THR A 143 9.68 0.60 -5.45
N ALA A 144 10.28 1.23 -4.44
CA ALA A 144 10.17 2.66 -4.16
C ALA A 144 11.35 3.12 -3.27
N PRO A 145 12.49 3.57 -3.83
CA PRO A 145 13.70 3.86 -3.07
C PRO A 145 13.54 4.95 -2.01
N SER A 146 12.75 5.97 -2.33
CA SER A 146 12.40 7.07 -1.41
C SER A 146 11.29 6.68 -0.44
N GLY A 147 10.59 5.56 -0.64
CA GLY A 147 9.51 5.07 0.22
C GLY A 147 9.92 4.15 1.36
N ARG A 148 11.24 3.94 1.59
CA ARG A 148 11.75 2.99 2.59
C ARG A 148 11.58 3.53 4.02
N ILE A 149 10.37 3.41 4.56
CA ILE A 149 10.04 3.98 5.87
C ILE A 149 10.89 3.45 7.02
N GLY A 150 11.37 2.19 6.94
CA GLY A 150 12.25 1.64 7.97
C GLY A 150 13.53 2.46 8.21
N ALA A 151 13.98 3.24 7.21
CA ALA A 151 15.16 4.09 7.33
C ALA A 151 14.99 5.24 8.33
N VAL A 152 13.76 5.70 8.60
CA VAL A 152 13.52 6.81 9.55
C VAL A 152 13.30 6.33 10.99
N VAL A 153 13.31 5.02 11.22
CA VAL A 153 13.11 4.39 12.54
C VAL A 153 14.46 4.21 13.24
N GLY A 154 14.55 4.62 14.50
CA GLY A 154 15.78 4.51 15.29
C GLY A 154 16.11 3.09 15.70
N GLY A 155 17.41 2.81 15.87
CA GLY A 155 17.93 1.52 16.33
C GLY A 155 17.82 1.31 17.84
N LEU A 156 16.76 1.83 18.48
CA LEU A 156 16.53 1.58 19.90
C LEU A 156 16.03 0.15 20.08
N CYS A 157 16.71 -0.63 20.91
CA CYS A 157 16.36 -2.01 21.22
C CYS A 157 16.07 -2.17 22.71
N ASP A 158 15.16 -3.08 23.03
CA ASP A 158 14.95 -3.52 24.40
C ASP A 158 16.22 -4.19 24.94
N PRO A 159 16.76 -3.78 26.10
CA PRO A 159 18.05 -4.27 26.61
C PRO A 159 18.01 -5.73 27.07
N VAL A 160 16.82 -6.33 27.24
CA VAL A 160 16.67 -7.71 27.70
C VAL A 160 16.52 -8.67 26.52
N SER A 161 15.63 -8.35 25.57
CA SER A 161 15.27 -9.21 24.43
C SER A 161 15.98 -8.86 23.13
N GLY A 162 16.58 -7.66 23.03
CA GLY A 162 17.15 -7.13 21.79
C GLY A 162 16.11 -6.72 20.74
N GLN A 163 14.81 -6.72 21.09
CA GLN A 163 13.75 -6.39 20.14
C GLN A 163 13.75 -4.88 19.79
N PRO A 164 13.65 -4.51 18.49
CA PRO A 164 13.68 -3.12 18.07
C PRO A 164 12.37 -2.38 18.33
N ALA A 165 12.46 -1.12 18.74
CA ALA A 165 11.33 -0.22 19.02
C ALA A 165 10.71 0.39 17.74
N GLY A 166 10.18 -0.46 16.86
CA GLY A 166 9.73 -0.06 15.51
C GLY A 166 8.33 0.56 15.38
N LYS A 167 7.62 0.83 16.48
CA LYS A 167 6.17 1.16 16.48
C LYS A 167 5.81 2.53 17.05
N SER A 168 6.81 3.34 17.40
CA SER A 168 6.58 4.69 17.95
C SER A 168 7.79 5.60 17.70
N ALA A 169 8.30 5.62 16.47
CA ALA A 169 9.48 6.41 16.13
C ALA A 169 9.15 7.92 16.14
N PRO A 170 9.95 8.79 16.80
CA PRO A 170 9.81 10.23 16.63
C PRO A 170 10.14 10.62 15.20
N VAL A 171 9.25 11.34 14.53
CA VAL A 171 9.46 11.84 13.17
C VAL A 171 8.99 13.29 13.01
N ALA A 172 9.57 13.99 12.04
CA ALA A 172 9.01 15.21 11.49
C ALA A 172 8.31 14.90 10.16
N VAL A 173 7.17 15.54 9.92
CA VAL A 173 6.40 15.39 8.68
C VAL A 173 6.24 16.76 8.04
N THR A 174 6.57 16.88 6.75
CA THR A 174 6.36 18.10 5.97
C THR A 174 5.81 17.75 4.58
N ARG A 175 5.25 18.73 3.88
CA ARG A 175 4.93 18.58 2.44
C ARG A 175 6.21 18.30 1.65
N TYR A 176 6.11 17.39 0.67
CA TYR A 176 7.09 17.26 -0.40
C TYR A 176 6.57 18.06 -1.60
N ALA A 177 7.20 19.20 -1.89
CA ALA A 177 6.72 20.19 -2.85
C ALA A 177 7.16 19.85 -4.28
N ALA A 178 6.64 18.74 -4.81
CA ALA A 178 6.95 18.31 -6.17
C ALA A 178 6.55 19.38 -7.19
N ALA A 179 7.43 19.66 -8.14
CA ALA A 179 7.16 20.52 -9.30
C ALA A 179 6.25 19.81 -10.31
N TRP A 180 6.23 18.48 -10.30
CA TRP A 180 5.38 17.67 -11.15
C TRP A 180 5.05 16.32 -10.51
N HIS A 181 3.94 15.74 -10.94
CA HIS A 181 3.53 14.36 -10.66
C HIS A 181 3.31 13.61 -11.97
N GLY A 182 3.71 12.34 -12.00
CA GLY A 182 3.65 11.50 -13.18
C GLY A 182 3.04 10.13 -12.90
N PHE A 183 2.34 9.58 -13.89
CA PHE A 183 1.92 8.18 -13.93
C PHE A 183 2.33 7.57 -15.27
N LEU A 184 3.04 6.44 -15.21
CA LEU A 184 3.53 5.71 -16.37
C LEU A 184 2.99 4.29 -16.37
N VAL A 185 2.51 3.83 -17.52
CA VAL A 185 2.31 2.41 -17.81
C VAL A 185 3.23 1.99 -18.96
N SER A 186 3.82 0.80 -18.88
CA SER A 186 4.72 0.29 -19.94
C SER A 186 4.78 -1.24 -19.97
N ARG A 187 4.93 -1.81 -21.18
CA ARG A 187 5.20 -3.25 -21.36
C ARG A 187 6.59 -3.66 -20.92
N VAL A 188 7.58 -2.77 -21.02
CA VAL A 188 8.95 -3.00 -20.52
C VAL A 188 9.10 -2.47 -19.11
N ARG A 189 10.08 -2.97 -18.36
CA ARG A 189 10.37 -2.50 -17.00
C ARG A 189 10.98 -1.09 -17.08
N PRO A 190 10.32 -0.04 -16.56
CA PRO A 190 10.88 1.30 -16.59
C PRO A 190 12.10 1.44 -15.67
N ARG A 191 12.95 2.42 -15.98
CA ARG A 191 14.05 2.90 -15.13
C ARG A 191 13.82 4.37 -14.81
N PRO A 192 12.95 4.70 -13.84
CA PRO A 192 12.65 6.09 -13.50
C PRO A 192 13.89 6.81 -12.98
N ASP A 193 14.11 8.02 -13.47
CA ASP A 193 15.21 8.91 -13.08
C ASP A 193 14.62 10.17 -12.43
N CYS A 194 14.02 9.98 -11.25
CA CYS A 194 13.42 11.04 -10.46
C CYS A 194 13.50 10.70 -8.97
N ALA A 195 13.37 11.70 -8.10
CA ALA A 195 13.51 11.57 -6.66
C ALA A 195 12.42 10.70 -6.00
N TYR A 196 11.17 10.82 -6.45
CA TYR A 196 10.07 9.96 -6.01
C TYR A 196 9.61 9.08 -7.16
N TRP A 197 9.72 7.77 -6.96
CA TRP A 197 9.01 6.80 -7.79
C TRP A 197 8.58 5.58 -6.98
N ALA A 198 7.47 4.99 -7.41
CA ALA A 198 6.96 3.72 -6.91
C ALA A 198 6.47 2.85 -8.07
N GLN A 199 7.03 1.66 -8.21
CA GLN A 199 6.81 0.74 -9.32
C GLN A 199 6.09 -0.53 -8.87
N ALA A 200 5.09 -0.93 -9.65
CA ALA A 200 4.27 -2.11 -9.40
C ALA A 200 4.09 -2.93 -10.69
N ARG A 201 3.97 -4.26 -10.52
CA ARG A 201 3.73 -5.18 -11.63
C ARG A 201 2.26 -5.10 -12.07
N LEU A 202 2.03 -5.10 -13.39
CA LEU A 202 0.74 -5.32 -14.04
C LEU A 202 0.74 -6.65 -14.78
N ALA A 203 -0.42 -7.11 -15.26
CA ALA A 203 -0.53 -8.36 -16.02
C ALA A 203 0.40 -8.33 -17.25
N ASP A 204 0.27 -7.28 -18.07
CA ASP A 204 0.98 -7.13 -19.33
C ASP A 204 2.09 -6.05 -19.27
N GLY A 205 2.57 -5.70 -18.07
CA GLY A 205 3.59 -4.66 -17.95
C GLY A 205 3.84 -4.15 -16.54
N TRP A 206 4.09 -2.85 -16.43
CA TRP A 206 4.45 -2.16 -15.21
C TRP A 206 3.68 -0.86 -15.13
N GLN A 207 3.37 -0.44 -13.91
CA GLN A 207 2.97 0.93 -13.62
C GLN A 207 3.99 1.60 -12.70
N VAL A 208 4.14 2.91 -12.85
CA VAL A 208 5.02 3.72 -12.01
C VAL A 208 4.31 5.03 -11.65
N GLU A 209 4.21 5.31 -10.36
CA GLU A 209 3.91 6.65 -9.84
C GLU A 209 5.24 7.40 -9.69
N MET A 210 5.29 8.67 -10.09
CA MET A 210 6.51 9.46 -10.12
C MET A 210 6.25 10.90 -9.67
N ALA A 211 7.28 11.55 -9.11
CA ALA A 211 7.29 12.98 -8.82
C ALA A 211 8.72 13.46 -8.56
N ASP A 212 8.95 14.76 -8.75
CA ASP A 212 10.21 15.39 -8.38
C ASP A 212 10.02 16.89 -8.09
N GLU A 213 10.90 17.45 -7.27
CA GLU A 213 11.06 18.89 -7.07
C GLU A 213 11.79 19.54 -8.27
N ALA A 214 12.61 18.76 -8.99
CA ALA A 214 13.29 19.19 -10.20
C ALA A 214 12.40 19.07 -11.44
N ALA A 215 12.29 20.14 -12.23
CA ALA A 215 11.55 20.12 -13.49
C ALA A 215 12.25 19.24 -14.55
N ILE A 216 11.46 18.58 -15.40
CA ILE A 216 11.96 17.88 -16.59
C ILE A 216 11.74 18.78 -17.80
N PRO A 217 12.81 19.19 -18.52
CA PRO A 217 12.70 20.12 -19.65
C PRO A 217 12.14 19.45 -20.91
N ASP A 218 12.38 18.15 -21.08
CA ASP A 218 12.02 17.39 -22.27
C ASP A 218 11.44 16.02 -21.87
N TRP A 219 10.11 15.93 -21.89
CA TRP A 219 9.37 14.72 -21.55
C TRP A 219 9.49 13.59 -22.59
N PRO A 220 9.43 13.85 -23.91
CA PRO A 220 9.79 12.84 -24.91
C PRO A 220 11.16 12.19 -24.65
N ALA A 221 12.21 12.99 -24.45
CA ALA A 221 13.55 12.48 -24.20
C ALA A 221 13.64 11.75 -22.84
N ALA A 222 12.94 12.24 -21.81
CA ALA A 222 12.88 11.55 -20.52
C ALA A 222 12.19 10.18 -20.63
N LEU A 223 11.07 10.09 -21.35
CA LEU A 223 10.37 8.83 -21.58
C LEU A 223 11.25 7.82 -22.32
N GLU A 224 11.97 8.28 -23.34
CA GLU A 224 12.91 7.45 -24.09
C GLU A 224 14.03 6.91 -23.18
N ARG A 225 14.63 7.75 -22.32
CA ARG A 225 15.64 7.29 -21.34
C ARG A 225 15.08 6.29 -20.35
N MET A 226 13.84 6.48 -19.87
CA MET A 226 13.21 5.60 -18.89
C MET A 226 12.87 4.22 -19.46
N LEU A 227 12.56 4.12 -20.75
CA LEU A 227 12.01 2.90 -21.36
C LEU A 227 12.93 2.22 -22.37
N GLY A 228 13.80 2.97 -23.06
CA GLY A 228 14.61 2.45 -24.18
C GLY A 228 13.76 1.98 -25.37
N LEU A 229 12.56 2.54 -25.55
CA LEU A 229 11.62 2.19 -26.63
C LEU A 229 11.63 3.19 -27.80
N GLY A 230 12.57 4.14 -27.82
CA GLY A 230 12.56 5.25 -28.76
C GLY A 230 11.56 6.35 -28.37
N PRO A 231 11.35 7.33 -29.26
CA PRO A 231 10.51 8.50 -28.98
C PRO A 231 9.01 8.14 -28.93
N PRO A 232 8.19 8.97 -28.27
CA PRO A 232 6.73 8.84 -28.30
C PRO A 232 6.18 8.98 -29.73
N THR A 233 5.20 8.14 -30.08
CA THR A 233 4.51 8.19 -31.38
C THR A 233 3.29 9.10 -31.35
N ALA A 234 2.82 9.47 -30.15
CA ALA A 234 1.77 10.46 -29.95
C ALA A 234 2.08 11.30 -28.71
N TRP A 235 1.83 12.60 -28.79
CA TRP A 235 2.09 13.55 -27.73
C TRP A 235 1.01 14.63 -27.71
N MET A 236 0.42 14.85 -26.54
CA MET A 236 -0.50 15.93 -26.25
C MET A 236 0.09 16.77 -25.12
N ARG A 237 0.24 18.07 -25.38
CA ARG A 237 0.77 19.06 -24.45
C ARG A 237 -0.25 20.17 -24.23
N ASP A 238 -0.47 20.53 -22.97
CA ASP A 238 -1.25 21.69 -22.58
C ASP A 238 -0.38 22.57 -21.67
N PRO A 239 0.33 23.57 -22.24
CA PRO A 239 1.21 24.46 -21.47
C PRO A 239 0.45 25.32 -20.45
N ALA A 240 -0.80 25.69 -20.74
CA ALA A 240 -1.61 26.51 -19.83
C ALA A 240 -1.96 25.74 -18.55
N ARG A 241 -2.11 24.42 -18.64
CA ARG A 241 -2.33 23.53 -17.48
C ARG A 241 -1.06 22.86 -16.96
N GLY A 242 0.08 23.05 -17.63
CA GLY A 242 1.33 22.37 -17.30
C GLY A 242 1.24 20.84 -17.41
N THR A 243 0.45 20.32 -18.35
CA THR A 243 0.25 18.86 -18.51
C THR A 243 0.86 18.31 -19.78
N GLU A 244 1.40 17.10 -19.67
CA GLU A 244 2.07 16.38 -20.74
C GLU A 244 1.52 14.96 -20.79
N ARG A 245 1.14 14.48 -21.97
CA ARG A 245 0.61 13.13 -22.16
C ARG A 245 1.23 12.51 -23.39
N LEU A 246 1.96 11.43 -23.21
CA LEU A 246 2.75 10.79 -24.26
C LEU A 246 2.36 9.33 -24.37
N ALA A 247 2.37 8.78 -25.58
CA ALA A 247 2.17 7.37 -25.84
C ALA A 247 3.17 6.84 -26.87
N ILE A 248 3.56 5.59 -26.69
CA ILE A 248 4.31 4.80 -27.68
C ILE A 248 3.35 3.72 -28.16
N ILE A 249 3.02 3.77 -29.45
CA ILE A 249 2.11 2.83 -30.13
C ILE A 249 2.88 2.18 -31.27
N ARG A 250 2.91 0.85 -31.31
CA ARG A 250 3.54 0.07 -32.38
C ARG A 250 2.53 -0.92 -32.93
N ASP A 251 2.39 -0.97 -34.25
CA ASP A 251 1.44 -1.85 -34.94
C ASP A 251 0.00 -1.73 -34.37
N GLY A 252 -0.42 -0.49 -34.06
CA GLY A 252 -1.72 -0.20 -33.45
C GLY A 252 -1.84 -0.51 -31.96
N ARG A 253 -0.83 -1.10 -31.32
CA ARG A 253 -0.87 -1.56 -29.92
C ARG A 253 -0.10 -0.62 -28.99
N LEU A 254 -0.66 -0.40 -27.80
CA LEU A 254 -0.04 0.46 -26.77
C LEU A 254 1.17 -0.24 -26.13
N GLU A 255 2.36 0.35 -26.28
CA GLU A 255 3.59 -0.12 -25.63
C GLU A 255 3.86 0.62 -24.32
N ALA A 256 3.56 1.93 -24.28
CA ALA A 256 3.65 2.74 -23.06
C ALA A 256 2.77 4.00 -23.14
N ALA A 257 2.37 4.52 -21.98
CA ALA A 257 1.77 5.85 -21.85
C ALA A 257 2.24 6.55 -20.57
N LEU A 258 2.60 7.83 -20.70
CA LEU A 258 3.03 8.71 -19.61
C LEU A 258 2.08 9.90 -19.49
N PHE A 259 1.67 10.21 -18.27
CA PHE A 259 0.81 11.35 -17.94
C PHE A 259 1.48 12.17 -16.86
N VAL A 260 1.60 13.48 -17.07
CA VAL A 260 2.26 14.42 -16.15
C VAL A 260 1.38 15.63 -15.92
N GLY A 261 1.40 16.16 -14.70
CA GLY A 261 0.83 17.46 -14.37
C GLY A 261 1.49 18.11 -13.15
N PRO A 262 1.11 19.35 -12.80
CA PRO A 262 1.65 20.09 -11.66
C PRO A 262 1.14 19.55 -10.29
N GLY A 263 0.15 18.67 -10.31
CA GLY A 263 -0.43 18.02 -9.13
C GLY A 263 -0.76 16.56 -9.43
N PRO A 264 -1.26 15.79 -8.45
CA PRO A 264 -1.65 14.40 -8.64
C PRO A 264 -2.55 14.21 -9.87
N VAL A 265 -2.17 13.30 -10.77
CA VAL A 265 -2.85 13.12 -12.06
C VAL A 265 -4.14 12.28 -11.91
N PRO A 266 -5.33 12.84 -12.23
CA PRO A 266 -6.60 12.12 -12.11
C PRO A 266 -6.81 11.21 -13.33
N LEU A 267 -6.56 9.90 -13.15
CA LEU A 267 -6.54 8.91 -14.23
C LEU A 267 -7.23 7.61 -13.80
N SER A 268 -7.77 6.88 -14.78
CA SER A 268 -8.17 5.48 -14.62
C SER A 268 -6.94 4.58 -14.78
N ARG A 269 -6.20 4.38 -13.67
CA ARG A 269 -4.96 3.60 -13.64
C ARG A 269 -5.17 2.15 -14.08
N GLY A 270 -6.25 1.53 -13.60
CA GLY A 270 -6.62 0.15 -13.97
C GLY A 270 -6.89 0.00 -15.46
N HIS A 271 -7.64 0.94 -16.06
CA HIS A 271 -7.88 0.96 -17.50
C HIS A 271 -6.58 1.11 -18.30
N LEU A 272 -5.75 2.09 -17.94
CA LEU A 272 -4.47 2.32 -18.62
C LEU A 272 -3.56 1.10 -18.56
N GLY A 273 -3.50 0.42 -17.40
CA GLY A 273 -2.75 -0.82 -17.27
C GLY A 273 -3.30 -1.96 -18.12
N ALA A 274 -4.63 -2.08 -18.23
CA ALA A 274 -5.30 -3.10 -19.04
C ALA A 274 -5.20 -2.86 -20.56
N SER A 275 -4.95 -1.62 -20.97
CA SER A 275 -4.77 -1.22 -22.37
C SER A 275 -3.39 -1.57 -22.94
N LEU A 276 -2.41 -1.92 -22.09
CA LEU A 276 -1.08 -2.33 -22.55
C LEU A 276 -1.17 -3.54 -23.49
N GLY A 277 -0.44 -3.45 -24.60
CA GLY A 277 -0.40 -4.48 -25.63
C GLY A 277 -1.73 -4.64 -26.37
N ARG A 278 -2.65 -3.67 -26.33
CA ARG A 278 -3.93 -3.69 -27.07
C ARG A 278 -4.07 -2.43 -27.91
N GLU A 279 -5.01 -2.45 -28.84
CA GLU A 279 -5.50 -1.22 -29.45
C GLU A 279 -6.17 -0.35 -28.39
N ALA A 280 -5.73 0.90 -28.29
CA ALA A 280 -6.17 1.83 -27.25
C ALA A 280 -6.45 3.22 -27.85
N PRO A 281 -7.49 3.34 -28.71
CA PRO A 281 -7.88 4.63 -29.27
C PRO A 281 -8.23 5.59 -28.13
N GLY A 282 -7.68 6.80 -28.16
CA GLY A 282 -7.92 7.81 -27.12
C GLY A 282 -7.24 7.53 -25.78
N VAL A 283 -6.22 6.67 -25.71
CA VAL A 283 -5.44 6.40 -24.47
C VAL A 283 -4.98 7.67 -23.76
N LEU A 284 -4.59 8.71 -24.51
CA LEU A 284 -4.14 10.00 -23.97
C LEU A 284 -5.24 10.77 -23.24
N SER A 285 -6.51 10.35 -23.30
CA SER A 285 -7.56 10.89 -22.44
C SER A 285 -7.35 10.52 -20.96
N GLY A 286 -6.69 9.39 -20.69
CA GLY A 286 -6.45 8.86 -19.34
C GLY A 286 -7.71 8.29 -18.67
N ARG A 287 -8.79 8.09 -19.42
CA ARG A 287 -10.11 7.70 -18.90
C ARG A 287 -10.59 6.41 -19.56
N ALA A 288 -11.37 5.62 -18.80
CA ALA A 288 -12.08 4.49 -19.38
C ALA A 288 -13.20 4.97 -20.33
N PRO A 289 -13.50 4.21 -21.40
CA PRO A 289 -14.66 4.42 -22.25
C PRO A 289 -15.99 4.47 -21.45
N ARG A 290 -16.96 5.27 -21.91
CA ARG A 290 -18.24 5.49 -21.19
C ARG A 290 -19.08 4.21 -21.05
N ASP A 291 -18.93 3.27 -21.97
CA ASP A 291 -19.61 1.97 -22.04
C ASP A 291 -18.97 0.91 -21.13
N ARG A 292 -17.78 1.18 -20.57
CA ARG A 292 -17.08 0.26 -19.66
C ARG A 292 -16.66 0.99 -18.38
N PRO A 293 -17.55 1.07 -17.37
CA PRO A 293 -17.27 1.79 -16.14
C PRO A 293 -16.06 1.21 -15.40
N ASP A 294 -15.19 2.10 -14.90
CA ASP A 294 -14.01 1.76 -14.13
C ASP A 294 -14.43 1.27 -12.73
N PRO A 295 -14.13 0.01 -12.33
CA PRO A 295 -14.48 -0.51 -11.01
C PRO A 295 -13.80 0.25 -9.87
N GLY A 296 -12.85 1.15 -10.16
CA GLY A 296 -12.14 1.96 -9.19
C GLY A 296 -11.03 1.16 -8.48
N PRO A 297 -10.40 1.75 -7.43
CA PRO A 297 -9.34 1.09 -6.68
C PRO A 297 -9.75 -0.30 -6.19
N VAL A 298 -8.90 -1.30 -6.40
CA VAL A 298 -9.18 -2.68 -5.98
C VAL A 298 -9.31 -2.75 -4.48
N VAL A 299 -10.43 -3.27 -3.97
CA VAL A 299 -10.67 -3.53 -2.54
C VAL A 299 -10.48 -5.01 -2.24
N CYS A 300 -11.05 -5.89 -3.07
CA CYS A 300 -10.85 -7.34 -2.95
C CYS A 300 -9.77 -7.80 -3.92
N ALA A 301 -8.52 -7.88 -3.45
CA ALA A 301 -7.43 -8.42 -4.27
C ALA A 301 -7.70 -9.88 -4.69
N CYS A 302 -8.49 -10.66 -3.92
CA CYS A 302 -8.77 -12.06 -4.23
C CYS A 302 -9.76 -12.30 -5.38
N LEU A 303 -10.57 -11.32 -5.74
CA LEU A 303 -11.53 -11.45 -6.84
C LEU A 303 -11.46 -10.24 -7.80
N SER A 304 -10.47 -9.37 -7.60
CA SER A 304 -10.27 -8.12 -8.34
C SER A 304 -11.50 -7.20 -8.33
N VAL A 305 -12.24 -7.16 -7.21
CA VAL A 305 -13.42 -6.30 -7.05
C VAL A 305 -12.96 -4.91 -6.59
N GLY A 306 -13.40 -3.87 -7.32
CA GLY A 306 -13.07 -2.48 -7.04
C GLY A 306 -14.09 -1.75 -6.16
N ARG A 307 -13.64 -0.64 -5.58
CA ARG A 307 -14.42 0.23 -4.70
C ARG A 307 -15.72 0.71 -5.34
N ARG A 308 -15.69 1.16 -6.60
CA ARG A 308 -16.88 1.68 -7.28
C ARG A 308 -17.93 0.59 -7.45
N SER A 309 -17.53 -0.63 -7.80
CA SER A 309 -18.46 -1.76 -7.89
C SER A 309 -19.12 -2.08 -6.54
N ILE A 310 -18.39 -1.94 -5.42
CA ILE A 310 -18.94 -2.09 -4.07
C ILE A 310 -19.92 -0.95 -3.76
N GLU A 311 -19.56 0.29 -4.08
CA GLU A 311 -20.42 1.47 -3.88
C GLU A 311 -21.73 1.37 -4.70
N GLU A 312 -21.65 0.91 -5.95
CA GLU A 312 -22.81 0.68 -6.85
C GLU A 312 -23.71 -0.46 -6.35
N ALA A 313 -23.12 -1.58 -5.91
CA ALA A 313 -23.88 -2.67 -5.30
C ALA A 313 -24.57 -2.22 -4.00
N ALA A 314 -23.87 -1.45 -3.16
CA ALA A 314 -24.43 -0.90 -1.93
C ALA A 314 -25.59 0.06 -2.22
N ALA A 315 -25.44 0.94 -3.21
CA ALA A 315 -26.50 1.83 -3.66
C ALA A 315 -27.72 1.08 -4.24
N SER A 316 -27.51 -0.14 -4.75
CA SER A 316 -28.55 -1.05 -5.24
C SER A 316 -29.16 -1.96 -4.15
N GLY A 317 -28.81 -1.74 -2.88
CA GLY A 317 -29.40 -2.44 -1.73
C GLY A 317 -28.47 -3.47 -1.05
N ALA A 318 -27.25 -3.68 -1.53
CA ALA A 318 -26.26 -4.54 -0.87
C ALA A 318 -25.50 -3.78 0.22
N ASP A 319 -26.20 -3.34 1.25
CA ASP A 319 -25.71 -2.38 2.26
C ASP A 319 -24.99 -3.03 3.47
N THR A 320 -24.74 -4.34 3.45
CA THR A 320 -23.96 -5.07 4.46
C THR A 320 -22.80 -5.84 3.82
N VAL A 321 -21.79 -6.20 4.61
CA VAL A 321 -20.65 -7.00 4.12
C VAL A 321 -21.13 -8.34 3.54
N GLU A 322 -22.12 -8.96 4.16
CA GLU A 322 -22.74 -10.22 3.72
C GLU A 322 -23.44 -10.05 2.38
N ARG A 323 -24.19 -8.95 2.20
CA ARG A 323 -24.89 -8.66 0.94
C ARG A 323 -23.92 -8.31 -0.18
N ILE A 324 -22.84 -7.57 0.12
CA ILE A 324 -21.75 -7.33 -0.83
C ILE A 324 -21.08 -8.65 -1.24
N ALA A 325 -20.82 -9.55 -0.27
CA ALA A 325 -20.24 -10.85 -0.56
C ALA A 325 -21.16 -11.71 -1.44
N ALA A 326 -22.47 -11.67 -1.22
CA ALA A 326 -23.44 -12.37 -2.09
C ALA A 326 -23.49 -11.77 -3.50
N ALA A 327 -23.43 -10.44 -3.64
CA ALA A 327 -23.55 -9.76 -4.92
C ALA A 327 -22.28 -9.81 -5.78
N LEU A 328 -21.11 -9.65 -5.16
CA LEU A 328 -19.83 -9.46 -5.85
C LEU A 328 -18.79 -10.55 -5.54
N GLY A 329 -19.09 -11.48 -4.64
CA GLY A 329 -18.13 -12.46 -4.10
C GLY A 329 -17.11 -11.87 -3.10
N ALA A 330 -16.93 -10.55 -3.09
CA ALA A 330 -15.97 -9.85 -2.24
C ALA A 330 -16.28 -10.04 -0.75
N GLY A 331 -15.35 -10.64 -0.01
CA GLY A 331 -15.52 -10.93 1.42
C GLY A 331 -16.18 -12.28 1.73
N GLY A 332 -16.55 -13.07 0.70
CA GLY A 332 -17.10 -14.42 0.85
C GLY A 332 -16.07 -15.55 0.74
N ASN A 333 -14.94 -15.33 0.07
CA ASN A 333 -13.90 -16.34 -0.14
C ASN A 333 -12.87 -16.38 1.01
N CYS A 334 -11.84 -15.54 0.98
CA CYS A 334 -10.81 -15.48 2.03
C CYS A 334 -11.14 -14.54 3.20
N GLY A 335 -12.21 -13.74 3.07
CA GLY A 335 -12.65 -12.78 4.09
C GLY A 335 -11.73 -11.56 4.34
N SER A 336 -10.57 -11.46 3.69
CA SER A 336 -9.54 -10.46 4.03
C SER A 336 -9.94 -9.01 3.77
N CYS A 337 -10.84 -8.77 2.80
CA CYS A 337 -11.36 -7.44 2.48
C CYS A 337 -12.59 -7.03 3.29
N ARG A 338 -13.13 -7.90 4.17
CA ARG A 338 -14.35 -7.62 4.95
C ARG A 338 -14.24 -6.36 5.82
N PRO A 339 -13.13 -6.09 6.55
CA PRO A 339 -13.01 -4.87 7.35
C PRO A 339 -13.03 -3.60 6.51
N GLU A 340 -12.38 -3.64 5.34
CA GLU A 340 -12.34 -2.51 4.42
C GLU A 340 -13.71 -2.25 3.80
N ILE A 341 -14.43 -3.29 3.39
CA ILE A 341 -15.83 -3.18 2.92
C ILE A 341 -16.71 -2.57 4.02
N ALA A 342 -16.57 -3.03 5.27
CA ALA A 342 -17.34 -2.47 6.38
C ALA A 342 -17.08 -0.97 6.58
N SER A 343 -15.82 -0.54 6.54
CA SER A 343 -15.43 0.87 6.64
C SER A 343 -16.00 1.70 5.49
N LEU A 344 -15.97 1.18 4.25
CA LEU A 344 -16.59 1.84 3.09
C LEU A 344 -18.09 2.06 3.28
N LEU A 345 -18.81 1.02 3.68
CA LEU A 345 -20.25 1.08 3.90
C LEU A 345 -20.60 2.05 5.04
N ALA A 346 -19.84 2.05 6.13
CA ALA A 346 -20.00 3.01 7.22
C ALA A 346 -19.81 4.46 6.72
N GLY A 347 -18.71 4.74 6.01
CA GLY A 347 -18.45 6.08 5.46
C GLY A 347 -19.44 6.52 4.37
N MET A 348 -20.13 5.59 3.70
CA MET A 348 -21.26 5.91 2.82
C MET A 348 -22.50 6.33 3.62
N ARG A 349 -22.80 5.63 4.72
CA ARG A 349 -23.91 5.96 5.61
C ARG A 349 -23.72 7.32 6.27
N ASP A 350 -22.52 7.59 6.78
CA ASP A 350 -22.20 8.87 7.41
C ASP A 350 -22.37 10.05 6.45
N ARG A 351 -21.97 9.87 5.18
CA ARG A 351 -22.18 10.87 4.12
C ARG A 351 -23.65 11.05 3.76
N ALA A 352 -24.44 9.98 3.76
CA ALA A 352 -25.88 10.06 3.51
C ALA A 352 -26.61 10.79 4.66
N ILE A 353 -26.20 10.55 5.91
CA ILE A 353 -26.75 11.24 7.10
C ILE A 353 -26.37 12.73 7.07
N ALA A 354 -25.10 13.05 6.76
CA ALA A 354 -24.64 14.45 6.71
C ALA A 354 -25.25 15.27 5.55
N ALA A 355 -25.84 14.61 4.54
CA ALA A 355 -26.49 15.26 3.40
C ALA A 355 -28.00 15.49 3.60
N GLN A 356 -28.56 15.02 4.71
CA GLN A 356 -29.95 15.24 5.14
C GLN A 356 -30.02 16.44 6.09
#